data_AF-A0A1V6NG40-F1
#
_entry.id   AF-A0A1V6NG40-F1
#
_cell.length_a   1.000
_cell.length_b   1.000
_cell.length_c   1.000
_cell.angle_alpha   90.00
_cell.angle_beta   90.00
_cell.angle_gamma   90.00
#
_symmetry.space_group_name_H-M   'P 1'
#
loop_
_entity.id
_entity.type
_entity.pdbx_description
1 polymer ?
#
loop_
_entity_poly.entity_id
_entity_poly.type
_entity_poly.pdbx_seq_one_letter_code
_entity_poly.pdbx_strand_id
1 'polypeptide(L)'
;MQLLSVFSTLAFVSSVLAANQGSYIVSGLGARKQAILKAGGNTRDLAISMLETDTMSTDYTYGDGKSGDGTNFGIFKQNWYMLRNSASEFKGKTVDQVSEGAILNKDLKKDIQARHEGEKQFGYETWFSGHRNGESGVKNPGTQDIKNYMDGVAWIQQQIESDEKYQSDDTRFYVQVVAI
;
A
#
# COMPACT_ATOMS: atom_id res chain seq x y z
N MET A 1 -66.15 0.61 -23.15
CA MET A 1 -64.89 0.86 -23.88
C MET A 1 -64.24 2.09 -23.27
N GLN A 2 -63.28 1.90 -22.35
CA GLN A 2 -62.30 2.94 -21.96
C GLN A 2 -61.22 2.24 -21.11
N LEU A 3 -60.10 1.94 -21.76
CA LEU A 3 -58.87 1.51 -21.10
C LEU A 3 -58.10 2.76 -20.69
N LEU A 4 -57.92 2.95 -19.39
CA LEU A 4 -56.94 3.87 -18.82
C LEU A 4 -55.56 3.19 -18.95
N SER A 5 -54.71 3.73 -19.83
CA SER A 5 -53.30 3.36 -19.91
C SER A 5 -52.50 4.37 -19.08
N VAL A 6 -51.95 3.91 -17.95
CA VAL A 6 -50.96 4.65 -17.17
C VAL A 6 -49.60 4.09 -17.55
N PHE A 7 -48.88 4.80 -18.41
CA PHE A 7 -47.45 4.55 -18.62
C PHE A 7 -46.67 5.20 -17.48
N SER A 8 -46.25 4.39 -16.50
CA SER A 8 -45.23 4.80 -15.54
C SER A 8 -43.85 4.65 -16.18
N THR A 9 -43.20 5.76 -16.49
CA THR A 9 -41.79 5.79 -16.88
C THR A 9 -40.92 5.53 -15.65
N LEU A 10 -40.29 4.35 -15.60
CA LEU A 10 -39.20 4.08 -14.66
C LEU A 10 -37.97 4.86 -15.13
N ALA A 11 -37.64 5.96 -14.45
CA ALA A 11 -36.35 6.61 -14.60
C ALA A 11 -35.31 5.79 -13.81
N PHE A 12 -34.45 5.05 -14.52
CA PHE A 12 -33.22 4.51 -13.95
C PHE A 12 -32.26 5.67 -13.70
N VAL A 13 -32.23 6.16 -12.46
CA VAL A 13 -31.12 7.00 -12.00
C VAL A 13 -29.94 6.07 -11.75
N SER A 14 -29.10 5.87 -12.76
CA SER A 14 -27.76 5.30 -12.53
C SER A 14 -26.96 6.32 -11.74
N SER A 15 -26.98 6.21 -10.42
CA SER A 15 -25.99 6.87 -9.58
C SER A 15 -24.63 6.29 -9.95
N VAL A 16 -23.80 7.07 -10.63
CA VAL A 16 -22.36 6.79 -10.76
C VAL A 16 -21.77 6.93 -9.37
N LEU A 17 -21.82 5.84 -8.59
CA LEU A 17 -20.95 5.71 -7.43
C LEU A 17 -19.54 5.69 -7.99
N ALA A 18 -18.73 6.70 -7.68
CA ALA A 18 -17.30 6.61 -7.93
C ALA A 18 -16.81 5.32 -7.28
N ALA A 19 -16.29 4.39 -8.09
CA ALA A 19 -15.83 3.13 -7.55
C ALA A 19 -14.60 3.42 -6.66
N ASN A 20 -14.73 3.14 -5.36
CA ASN A 20 -13.65 3.28 -4.38
C ASN A 20 -12.50 2.28 -4.62
N GLN A 21 -12.61 1.45 -5.66
CA GLN A 21 -11.62 0.46 -6.08
C GLN A 21 -11.78 0.17 -7.57
N GLY A 22 -10.72 -0.32 -8.21
CA GLY A 22 -10.76 -0.64 -9.63
C GLY A 22 -9.41 -1.07 -10.18
N SER A 23 -9.26 -1.01 -11.50
CA SER A 23 -7.99 -1.30 -12.17
C SER A 23 -7.75 -0.47 -13.42
N TYR A 24 -6.49 -0.23 -13.76
CA TYR A 24 -6.07 0.37 -15.03
C TYR A 24 -4.66 -0.10 -15.39
N ILE A 25 -4.22 0.18 -16.63
CA ILE A 25 -2.91 -0.23 -17.12
C ILE A 25 -1.86 0.83 -16.79
N VAL A 26 -0.75 0.40 -16.19
CA VAL A 26 0.45 1.20 -15.98
C VAL A 26 1.59 0.55 -16.75
N SER A 27 2.00 1.18 -17.86
CA SER A 27 3.01 0.64 -18.76
C SER A 27 4.31 0.31 -18.01
N GLY A 28 4.79 -0.93 -18.13
CA GLY A 28 6.01 -1.42 -17.50
C GLY A 28 5.85 -1.90 -16.05
N LEU A 29 4.65 -1.80 -15.46
CA LEU A 29 4.39 -2.26 -14.10
C LEU A 29 4.60 -3.77 -13.94
N GLY A 30 4.33 -4.57 -14.98
CA GLY A 30 4.58 -6.01 -14.99
C GLY A 30 6.03 -6.37 -14.77
N ALA A 31 6.94 -5.69 -15.47
CA ALA A 31 8.37 -5.84 -15.25
C ALA A 31 8.78 -5.42 -13.83
N ARG A 32 8.14 -4.37 -13.28
CA ARG A 32 8.38 -3.92 -11.91
C ARG A 32 7.91 -4.92 -10.86
N LYS A 33 6.71 -5.50 -11.01
CA LYS A 33 6.20 -6.59 -10.15
C LYS A 33 7.19 -7.76 -10.13
N GLN A 34 7.69 -8.16 -11.31
CA GLN A 34 8.68 -9.22 -11.43
C GLN A 34 10.01 -8.87 -10.75
N ALA A 35 10.45 -7.61 -10.77
CA ALA A 35 11.64 -7.17 -10.04
C ALA A 35 11.45 -7.29 -8.51
N ILE A 36 10.26 -6.96 -7.99
CA ILE A 36 9.91 -7.09 -6.57
C ILE A 36 9.92 -8.56 -6.15
N LEU A 37 9.24 -9.43 -6.90
CA LEU A 37 9.21 -10.87 -6.62
C LEU A 37 10.62 -11.49 -6.65
N LYS A 38 11.44 -11.15 -7.65
CA LYS A 38 12.84 -11.62 -7.74
C LYS A 38 13.74 -11.10 -6.63
N ALA A 39 13.39 -9.96 -6.02
CA ALA A 39 14.12 -9.39 -4.89
C ALA A 39 13.70 -10.01 -3.54
N GLY A 40 12.76 -10.98 -3.54
CA GLY A 40 12.29 -11.69 -2.35
C GLY A 40 10.89 -11.28 -1.89
N GLY A 41 10.19 -10.44 -2.66
CA GLY A 41 8.82 -10.04 -2.36
C GLY A 41 7.81 -11.15 -2.63
N ASN A 42 6.63 -11.02 -2.04
CA ASN A 42 5.45 -11.86 -2.25
C ASN A 42 4.25 -11.01 -2.75
N THR A 43 3.09 -11.65 -2.93
CA THR A 43 1.86 -10.99 -3.41
C THR A 43 1.36 -9.89 -2.47
N ARG A 44 1.59 -10.01 -1.15
CA ARG A 44 1.29 -8.93 -0.20
C ARG A 44 2.22 -7.74 -0.38
N ASP A 45 3.51 -7.98 -0.65
CA ASP A 45 4.45 -6.89 -0.95
C ASP A 45 4.03 -6.15 -2.22
N LEU A 46 3.59 -6.88 -3.26
CA LEU A 46 2.99 -6.27 -4.44
C LEU A 46 1.76 -5.44 -4.08
N ALA A 47 0.85 -5.98 -3.26
CA ALA A 47 -0.37 -5.27 -2.89
C ALA A 47 -0.12 -3.99 -2.09
N ILE A 48 0.78 -4.02 -1.10
CA ILE A 48 1.16 -2.85 -0.31
C ILE A 48 1.78 -1.80 -1.23
N SER A 49 2.83 -2.15 -1.99
CA SER A 49 3.51 -1.20 -2.87
C SER A 49 2.60 -0.64 -3.98
N MET A 50 1.65 -1.46 -4.47
CA MET A 50 0.64 -1.04 -5.43
C MET A 50 -0.33 -0.01 -4.86
N LEU A 51 -0.68 -0.13 -3.57
CA LEU A 51 -1.53 0.85 -2.89
C LEU A 51 -0.79 2.16 -2.66
N GLU A 52 0.51 2.11 -2.35
CA GLU A 52 1.32 3.28 -2.01
C GLU A 52 1.68 4.17 -3.20
N THR A 53 1.93 3.59 -4.38
CA THR A 53 2.27 4.32 -5.61
C THR A 53 1.76 3.62 -6.85
N ASP A 54 1.55 4.40 -7.92
CA ASP A 54 1.08 3.88 -9.21
C ASP A 54 2.09 2.95 -9.89
N THR A 55 3.38 3.24 -9.70
CA THR A 55 4.49 2.59 -10.41
C THR A 55 5.32 1.67 -9.52
N MET A 56 4.98 1.52 -8.23
CA MET A 56 5.76 0.80 -7.22
C MET A 56 7.23 1.27 -7.19
N SER A 57 7.45 2.58 -7.36
CA SER A 57 8.76 3.23 -7.40
C SER A 57 8.98 4.08 -6.15
N THR A 58 10.10 4.80 -6.11
CA THR A 58 10.47 5.72 -5.02
C THR A 58 10.76 7.13 -5.54
N ASP A 59 10.11 7.52 -6.63
CA ASP A 59 10.25 8.85 -7.27
C ASP A 59 9.34 9.92 -6.66
N TYR A 60 8.59 9.56 -5.61
CA TYR A 60 7.80 10.49 -4.81
C TYR A 60 8.71 11.50 -4.08
N THR A 61 8.15 12.63 -3.65
CA THR A 61 8.86 13.66 -2.88
C THR A 61 9.63 13.02 -1.72
N TYR A 62 10.92 13.37 -1.56
CA TYR A 62 11.76 12.77 -0.51
C TYR A 62 11.05 12.75 0.84
N GLY A 63 11.04 11.57 1.47
CA GLY A 63 10.40 11.38 2.77
C GLY A 63 8.87 11.47 2.75
N ASP A 64 8.24 11.48 1.56
CA ASP A 64 6.81 11.81 1.38
C ASP A 64 6.45 13.20 1.94
N GLY A 65 7.43 14.13 1.94
CA GLY A 65 7.29 15.46 2.55
C GLY A 65 7.28 15.48 4.08
N LYS A 66 7.51 14.33 4.74
CA LYS A 66 7.54 14.18 6.20
C LYS A 66 8.98 14.26 6.73
N SER A 67 9.10 14.41 8.05
CA SER A 67 10.39 14.52 8.76
C SER A 67 10.43 13.66 10.02
N GLY A 68 11.64 13.42 10.55
CA GLY A 68 11.87 12.59 11.73
C GLY A 68 11.28 11.18 11.57
N ASP A 69 10.62 10.69 12.61
CA ASP A 69 10.04 9.35 12.66
C ASP A 69 8.90 9.11 11.65
N GLY A 70 8.32 10.18 11.09
CA GLY A 70 7.32 10.10 10.03
C GLY A 70 7.88 10.01 8.60
N THR A 71 9.19 10.16 8.41
CA THR A 71 9.82 10.17 7.07
C THR A 71 9.66 8.82 6.38
N ASN A 72 9.16 8.80 5.14
CA ASN A 72 8.88 7.57 4.40
C ASN A 72 9.97 7.19 3.37
N PHE A 73 10.34 5.91 3.34
CA PHE A 73 11.32 5.34 2.41
C PHE A 73 10.81 4.06 1.73
N GLY A 74 11.40 3.74 0.57
CA GLY A 74 11.13 2.52 -0.16
C GLY A 74 9.79 2.52 -0.90
N ILE A 75 9.53 1.44 -1.61
CA ILE A 75 8.32 1.27 -2.43
C ILE A 75 7.05 1.11 -1.58
N PHE A 76 7.23 0.76 -0.31
CA PHE A 76 6.14 0.62 0.65
C PHE A 76 5.88 1.91 1.42
N LYS A 77 6.68 2.98 1.22
CA LYS A 77 6.65 4.18 2.06
C LYS A 77 6.79 3.88 3.56
N GLN A 78 7.69 2.98 3.94
CA GLN A 78 7.92 2.61 5.35
C GLN A 78 8.39 3.85 6.14
N ASN A 79 7.72 4.17 7.25
CA ASN A 79 8.14 5.30 8.09
C ASN A 79 9.37 4.95 8.95
N TRP A 80 10.18 5.97 9.25
CA TRP A 80 11.43 5.82 9.99
C TRP A 80 11.26 5.20 11.39
N TYR A 81 10.15 5.50 12.08
CA TYR A 81 9.84 4.88 13.37
C TYR A 81 9.78 3.35 13.24
N MET A 82 9.01 2.83 12.28
CA MET A 82 8.90 1.38 12.09
C MET A 82 10.25 0.78 11.74
N LEU A 83 10.99 1.41 10.82
CA LEU A 83 12.31 0.94 10.38
C LEU A 83 13.30 0.83 11.55
N ARG A 84 13.55 1.91 12.29
CA ARG A 84 14.58 1.93 13.35
C ARG A 84 14.22 1.10 14.59
N ASN A 85 12.96 0.67 14.71
CA ASN A 85 12.49 -0.19 15.80
C ASN A 85 12.35 -1.67 15.40
N SER A 86 12.56 -2.04 14.13
CA SER A 86 12.37 -3.43 13.68
C SER A 86 13.40 -3.96 12.70
N ALA A 87 13.79 -3.16 11.70
CA ALA A 87 14.69 -3.61 10.65
C ALA A 87 16.14 -3.67 11.14
N SER A 88 16.82 -4.78 10.90
CA SER A 88 18.17 -5.06 11.37
C SER A 88 19.20 -4.01 10.94
N GLU A 89 19.06 -3.47 9.73
CA GLU A 89 19.87 -2.37 9.19
C GLU A 89 19.79 -1.09 10.04
N PHE A 90 18.64 -0.84 10.68
CA PHE A 90 18.35 0.42 11.36
C PHE A 90 18.08 0.28 12.87
N LYS A 91 18.03 -0.95 13.38
CA LYS A 91 17.59 -1.23 14.75
C LYS A 91 18.45 -0.49 15.77
N GLY A 92 17.80 0.35 16.58
CA GLY A 92 18.47 1.15 17.62
C GLY A 92 19.04 2.48 17.15
N LYS A 93 18.89 2.84 15.87
CA LYS A 93 19.21 4.19 15.39
C LYS A 93 18.27 5.24 15.98
N THR A 94 18.76 6.47 16.04
CA THR A 94 18.02 7.62 16.55
C THR A 94 17.17 8.28 15.45
N VAL A 95 16.32 9.22 15.84
CA VAL A 95 15.52 10.03 14.90
C VAL A 95 16.42 10.88 14.00
N ASP A 96 17.53 11.41 14.53
CA ASP A 96 18.46 12.25 13.75
C ASP A 96 19.18 11.48 12.64
N GLN A 97 19.22 10.15 12.73
CA GLN A 97 19.80 9.27 11.72
C GLN A 97 18.83 8.92 10.59
N VAL A 98 17.69 9.61 10.48
CA VAL A 98 16.63 9.34 9.50
C VAL A 98 17.12 9.30 8.05
N SER A 99 18.13 10.09 7.69
CA SER A 99 18.70 10.09 6.34
C SER A 99 19.31 8.75 5.92
N GLU A 100 19.66 7.89 6.88
CA GLU A 100 20.16 6.54 6.61
C GLU A 100 19.10 5.65 5.96
N GLY A 101 17.80 5.91 6.19
CA GLY A 101 16.70 5.18 5.55
C GLY A 101 16.63 5.37 4.03
N ALA A 102 17.27 6.42 3.48
CA ALA A 102 17.28 6.69 2.04
C ALA A 102 17.95 5.59 1.20
N ILE A 103 18.71 4.68 1.82
CA ILE A 103 19.25 3.50 1.13
C ILE A 103 18.12 2.63 0.53
N LEU A 104 16.95 2.57 1.17
CA LEU A 104 15.81 1.77 0.69
C LEU A 104 15.23 2.30 -0.62
N ASN A 105 15.43 3.58 -0.94
CA ASN A 105 15.04 4.16 -2.24
C ASN A 105 15.94 3.67 -3.39
N LYS A 106 17.04 3.00 -3.10
CA LYS A 106 18.03 2.54 -4.09
C LYS A 106 18.23 1.03 -4.05
N ASP A 107 18.01 0.39 -2.91
CA ASP A 107 18.21 -1.04 -2.70
C ASP A 107 16.88 -1.74 -2.39
N LEU A 108 16.28 -2.30 -3.45
CA LEU A 108 15.00 -3.00 -3.38
C LEU A 108 15.05 -4.24 -2.47
N LYS A 109 16.19 -4.94 -2.39
CA LYS A 109 16.30 -6.13 -1.53
C LYS A 109 16.30 -5.74 -0.06
N LYS A 110 17.02 -4.68 0.29
CA LYS A 110 17.00 -4.12 1.66
C LYS A 110 15.61 -3.60 2.03
N ASP A 111 14.90 -2.96 1.10
CA ASP A 111 13.55 -2.45 1.33
C ASP A 111 12.56 -3.58 1.68
N ILE A 112 12.53 -4.64 0.86
CA ILE A 112 11.70 -5.83 1.09
C ILE A 112 12.09 -6.50 2.41
N GLN A 113 13.39 -6.69 2.67
CA GLN A 113 13.86 -7.28 3.92
C GLN A 113 13.40 -6.47 5.14
N ALA A 114 13.56 -5.15 5.11
CA ALA A 114 13.14 -4.28 6.21
C ALA A 114 11.63 -4.38 6.48
N ARG A 115 10.80 -4.47 5.43
CA ARG A 115 9.36 -4.65 5.57
C ARG A 115 9.01 -5.99 6.22
N HIS A 116 9.69 -7.06 5.80
CA HIS A 116 9.51 -8.41 6.34
C HIS A 116 9.93 -8.48 7.81
N GLU A 117 11.06 -7.87 8.17
CA GLU A 117 11.54 -7.75 9.55
C GLU A 117 10.58 -6.92 10.41
N GLY A 118 10.02 -5.85 9.86
CA GLY A 118 8.95 -5.06 10.48
C GLY A 118 7.76 -5.90 10.89
N GLU A 119 7.19 -6.64 9.94
CA GLU A 119 6.03 -7.49 10.22
C GLU A 119 6.36 -8.61 11.20
N LYS A 120 7.57 -9.20 11.11
CA LYS A 120 8.04 -10.22 12.06
C LYS A 120 8.17 -9.66 13.48
N GLN A 121 8.66 -8.44 13.64
CA GLN A 121 8.89 -7.81 14.95
C GLN A 121 7.59 -7.38 15.63
N PHE A 122 6.65 -6.80 14.87
CA PHE A 122 5.42 -6.21 15.42
C PHE A 122 4.22 -7.16 15.35
N GLY A 123 4.24 -8.15 14.46
CA GLY A 123 3.07 -8.93 14.08
C GLY A 123 2.19 -8.17 13.08
N TYR A 124 1.32 -8.90 12.39
CA TYR A 124 0.53 -8.39 11.26
C TYR A 124 -0.26 -7.11 11.58
N GLU A 125 -1.18 -7.15 12.56
CA GLU A 125 -2.05 -6.00 12.87
C GLU A 125 -1.26 -4.78 13.37
N THR A 126 -0.32 -4.99 14.29
CA THR A 126 0.51 -3.91 14.84
C THR A 126 1.43 -3.32 13.78
N TRP A 127 1.96 -4.13 12.86
CA TRP A 127 2.77 -3.63 11.75
C TRP A 127 1.95 -2.75 10.83
N PHE A 128 0.76 -3.18 10.40
CA PHE A 128 -0.12 -2.35 9.59
C PHE A 128 -0.52 -1.07 10.31
N SER A 129 -0.81 -1.16 11.60
CA SER A 129 -1.16 0.00 12.43
C SER A 129 0.00 1.00 12.49
N GLY A 130 1.22 0.52 12.74
CA GLY A 130 2.41 1.34 12.80
C GLY A 130 2.92 1.83 11.45
N HIS A 131 2.74 1.05 10.39
CA HIS A 131 3.01 1.45 9.02
C HIS A 131 2.14 2.65 8.63
N ARG A 132 0.85 2.54 8.96
CA ARG A 132 -0.15 3.57 8.70
C ARG A 132 0.09 4.82 9.54
N ASN A 133 0.18 4.69 10.87
CA ASN A 133 0.13 5.83 11.79
C ASN A 133 1.29 5.89 12.81
N GLY A 134 2.47 5.40 12.42
CA GLY A 134 3.71 5.47 13.19
C GLY A 134 3.57 4.91 14.62
N GLU A 135 4.28 5.52 15.56
CA GLU A 135 4.25 5.13 16.97
C GLU A 135 2.83 5.11 17.57
N SER A 136 1.99 6.09 17.19
CA SER A 136 0.61 6.18 17.66
C SER A 136 -0.22 4.98 17.21
N GLY A 137 0.01 4.50 15.98
CA GLY A 137 -0.61 3.29 15.46
C GLY A 137 -0.13 2.03 16.17
N VAL A 138 1.17 1.93 16.49
CA VAL A 138 1.69 0.81 17.30
C VAL A 138 1.07 0.78 18.70
N LYS A 139 0.86 1.95 19.33
CA LYS A 139 0.26 2.06 20.66
C LYS A 139 -1.27 1.86 20.67
N ASN A 140 -1.94 2.09 19.55
CA ASN A 140 -3.39 1.97 19.41
C ASN A 140 -3.76 1.28 18.08
N PRO A 141 -3.55 -0.04 17.98
CA PRO A 141 -3.80 -0.78 16.75
C PRO A 141 -5.30 -0.93 16.43
N GLY A 142 -5.62 -1.22 15.17
CA GLY A 142 -6.96 -1.63 14.77
C GLY A 142 -8.03 -0.52 14.77
N THR A 143 -7.62 0.75 14.66
CA THR A 143 -8.56 1.87 14.39
C THR A 143 -9.27 1.68 13.06
N GLN A 144 -10.38 2.39 12.83
CA GLN A 144 -11.14 2.24 11.59
C GLN A 144 -10.32 2.61 10.34
N ASP A 145 -9.49 3.65 10.43
CA ASP A 145 -8.58 4.04 9.34
C ASP A 145 -7.57 2.93 9.01
N ILE A 146 -6.98 2.32 10.06
CA ILE A 146 -6.06 1.19 9.90
C ILE A 146 -6.75 0.00 9.26
N LYS A 147 -7.97 -0.34 9.70
CA LYS A 147 -8.77 -1.44 9.13
C LYS A 147 -9.09 -1.19 7.66
N ASN A 148 -9.50 0.03 7.31
CA ASN A 148 -9.76 0.39 5.91
C ASN A 148 -8.49 0.22 5.03
N TYR A 149 -7.31 0.60 5.53
CA TYR A 149 -6.05 0.38 4.83
C TYR A 149 -5.73 -1.12 4.68
N MET A 150 -5.88 -1.91 5.76
CA MET A 150 -5.67 -3.36 5.74
C MET A 150 -6.61 -4.06 4.75
N ASP A 151 -7.90 -3.70 4.76
CA ASP A 151 -8.90 -4.24 3.84
C ASP A 151 -8.59 -3.87 2.39
N GLY A 152 -8.10 -2.65 2.14
CA GLY A 152 -7.65 -2.22 0.83
C GLY A 152 -6.48 -3.05 0.30
N VAL A 153 -5.47 -3.28 1.14
CA VAL A 153 -4.33 -4.17 0.79
C VAL A 153 -4.80 -5.60 0.56
N ALA A 154 -5.67 -6.13 1.43
CA ALA A 154 -6.21 -7.48 1.28
C ALA A 154 -7.00 -7.65 -0.03
N TRP A 155 -7.81 -6.66 -0.40
CA TRP A 155 -8.55 -6.66 -1.65
C TRP A 155 -7.62 -6.66 -2.87
N ILE A 156 -6.59 -5.80 -2.88
CA ILE A 156 -5.59 -5.77 -3.96
C ILE A 156 -4.85 -7.11 -4.04
N GLN A 157 -4.43 -7.67 -2.90
CA GLN A 157 -3.76 -8.95 -2.85
C GLN A 157 -4.64 -10.06 -3.47
N GLN A 158 -5.94 -10.09 -3.13
CA GLN A 158 -6.90 -11.02 -3.71
C GLN A 158 -7.01 -10.86 -5.23
N GLN A 159 -6.96 -9.64 -5.77
CA GLN A 159 -7.01 -9.43 -7.22
C GLN A 159 -5.76 -9.98 -7.90
N ILE A 160 -4.58 -9.72 -7.32
CA ILE A 160 -3.29 -10.23 -7.82
C ILE A 160 -3.25 -11.77 -7.80
N GLU A 161 -3.85 -12.39 -6.78
CA GLU A 161 -3.90 -13.85 -6.61
C GLU A 161 -5.01 -14.53 -7.41
N SER A 162 -5.96 -13.77 -7.97
CA SER A 162 -7.09 -14.32 -8.73
C SER A 162 -6.69 -14.93 -10.08
N ASP A 163 -5.57 -14.49 -10.65
CA ASP A 163 -5.00 -14.98 -11.90
C ASP A 163 -3.49 -14.68 -11.90
N GLU A 164 -2.66 -15.71 -12.13
CA GLU A 164 -1.19 -15.57 -12.11
C GLU A 164 -0.67 -14.50 -13.06
N LYS A 165 -1.41 -14.20 -14.16
CA LYS A 165 -1.01 -13.13 -15.08
C LYS A 165 -0.84 -11.78 -14.36
N TYR A 166 -1.64 -11.50 -13.33
CA TYR A 166 -1.61 -10.22 -12.62
C TYR A 166 -0.35 -10.00 -11.79
N GLN A 167 0.45 -11.04 -11.57
CA GLN A 167 1.77 -10.93 -10.96
C GLN A 167 2.86 -10.48 -11.97
N SER A 168 2.53 -10.39 -13.26
CA SER A 168 3.50 -10.13 -14.33
C SER A 168 3.02 -9.17 -15.43
N ASP A 169 1.73 -8.86 -15.48
CA ASP A 169 1.17 -7.88 -16.42
C ASP A 169 1.21 -6.44 -15.88
N ASP A 170 0.78 -5.50 -16.72
CA ASP A 170 0.78 -4.07 -16.42
C ASP A 170 -0.50 -3.60 -15.68
N THR A 171 -1.36 -4.52 -15.23
CA THR A 171 -2.60 -4.16 -14.53
C THR A 171 -2.29 -3.68 -13.12
N ARG A 172 -2.63 -2.43 -12.81
CA ARG A 172 -2.69 -1.91 -11.44
C ARG A 172 -4.10 -2.07 -10.91
N PHE A 173 -4.24 -2.63 -9.72
CA PHE A 173 -5.45 -2.54 -8.90
C PHE A 173 -5.29 -1.41 -7.88
N TYR A 174 -6.35 -0.66 -7.63
CA TYR A 174 -6.32 0.44 -6.67
C TYR A 174 -7.52 0.37 -5.73
N VAL A 175 -7.34 0.93 -4.53
CA VAL A 175 -8.39 1.26 -3.58
C VAL A 175 -8.15 2.69 -3.13
N GLN A 176 -9.18 3.51 -3.07
CA GLN A 176 -9.09 4.87 -2.57
C GLN A 176 -9.03 4.84 -1.04
N VAL A 177 -7.83 5.02 -0.51
CA VAL A 177 -7.58 5.20 0.93
C VAL A 177 -7.17 6.65 1.16
N VAL A 178 -7.75 7.29 2.18
CA VAL A 178 -7.43 8.68 2.54
C VAL A 178 -5.94 8.78 2.92
N ALA A 179 -5.24 9.85 2.55
CA ALA A 179 -3.85 10.05 2.98
C ALA A 179 -3.80 10.61 4.41
N ILE A 180 -2.74 10.27 5.16
CA ILE A 180 -2.44 10.82 6.50
C ILE A 180 -0.98 11.27 6.63
#